data_AF-A0A2I0NW43-F1
#
_entry.id   AF-A0A2I0NW43-F1
#
_cell.length_a   1.000
_cell.length_b   1.000
_cell.length_c   1.000
_cell.angle_alpha   90.00
_cell.angle_beta   90.00
_cell.angle_gamma   90.00
#
_symmetry.space_group_name_H-M   'P 1'
#
loop_
_entity.id
_entity.type
_entity.pdbx_description
1 polymer ?
#
loop_
_entity_poly.entity_id
_entity_poly.type
_entity_poly.pdbx_seq_one_letter_code
_entity_poly.pdbx_strand_id
1 'polypeptide(L)'
;MTVPERQKTQLIDTETSIPDDSSDPGESAKTWRAAPENDLNLTGNLLILMGLTGIGAILRFYGLGTNSLWLDEASTLAFARQSLIGIWESTVGGEFNPPLFYWLEHGMLLFGDSEFVLRLLPALLGVL
;
A
#
# COMPACT_ATOMS: atom_id res chain seq x y z
N MET A 1 73.44 50.15 5.45
CA MET A 1 72.39 49.98 4.43
C MET A 1 71.05 50.16 5.12
N THR A 2 70.41 51.31 4.92
CA THR A 2 69.02 51.59 5.29
C THR A 2 68.14 51.30 4.08
N VAL A 3 67.10 50.48 4.25
CA VAL A 3 66.06 50.23 3.24
C VAL A 3 64.70 50.42 3.93
N PRO A 4 63.76 51.18 3.33
CA PRO A 4 62.62 51.75 4.04
C PRO A 4 61.35 50.88 4.01
N GLU A 5 60.53 51.20 5.01
CA GLU A 5 59.08 51.04 5.25
C GLU A 5 58.20 50.26 4.25
N ARG A 6 57.49 49.24 4.75
CA ARG A 6 56.31 48.66 4.11
C ARG A 6 55.08 48.79 5.02
N GLN A 7 54.00 49.27 4.41
CA GLN A 7 52.79 49.73 5.07
C GLN A 7 51.97 48.61 5.70
N LYS A 8 51.33 48.95 6.84
CA LYS A 8 50.36 48.12 7.54
C LYS A 8 49.11 47.92 6.69
N THR A 9 48.90 46.70 6.19
CA THR A 9 47.59 46.30 5.68
C THR A 9 46.69 46.00 6.87
N GLN A 10 45.81 46.93 7.20
CA GLN A 10 44.66 46.72 8.07
C GLN A 10 43.70 45.76 7.35
N LEU A 11 43.70 44.48 7.71
CA LEU A 11 42.57 43.61 7.41
C LEU A 11 41.51 43.93 8.47
N ILE A 12 40.45 44.59 8.00
CA ILE A 12 39.24 44.85 8.78
C ILE A 12 38.56 43.49 8.90
N ASP A 13 38.67 42.87 10.07
CA ASP A 13 37.89 41.69 10.41
C ASP A 13 36.45 42.15 10.57
N THR A 14 35.69 42.08 9.48
CA THR A 14 34.25 42.33 9.47
C THR A 14 33.60 41.38 10.46
N GLU A 15 32.99 41.96 11.49
CA GLU A 15 32.19 41.35 12.54
C GLU A 15 31.48 40.07 12.08
N THR A 16 31.93 38.92 12.58
CA THR A 16 31.04 37.76 12.73
C THR A 16 30.66 37.71 14.19
N SER A 17 29.63 38.46 14.55
CA SER A 17 28.95 38.29 15.83
C SER A 17 28.26 36.92 15.82
N ILE A 18 28.71 36.02 16.69
CA ILE A 18 27.95 34.82 17.03
C ILE A 18 26.72 35.33 17.79
N PRO A 19 25.48 35.05 17.34
CA PRO A 19 24.30 35.41 18.11
C PRO A 19 24.34 34.67 19.45
N ASP A 20 24.12 35.40 20.54
CA ASP A 20 23.91 34.83 21.87
C ASP A 20 22.61 34.02 21.86
N ASP A 21 22.75 32.70 21.69
CA ASP A 21 21.65 31.73 21.71
C ASP A 21 21.18 31.53 23.15
N SER A 22 20.45 32.52 23.64
CA SER A 22 19.64 32.45 24.86
C SER A 22 18.23 31.92 24.58
N SER A 23 18.00 31.31 23.40
CA SER A 23 16.72 30.67 23.13
C SER A 23 16.61 29.39 23.95
N ASP A 24 15.57 29.32 24.78
CA ASP A 24 15.26 28.16 25.61
C ASP A 24 15.20 26.91 24.70
N PRO A 25 16.06 25.90 24.88
CA PRO A 25 16.07 24.70 24.04
C PRO A 25 14.72 23.95 24.07
N GLY A 26 13.84 24.26 25.02
CA GLY A 26 12.47 23.77 25.09
C GLY A 26 11.47 24.44 24.13
N GLU A 27 11.77 25.62 23.57
CA GLU A 27 10.88 26.36 22.65
C GLU A 27 11.03 25.88 21.21
N SER A 28 12.27 25.63 20.77
CA SER A 28 12.56 24.99 19.48
C SER A 28 11.96 23.59 19.41
N ALA A 29 11.97 22.86 20.53
CA ALA A 29 11.22 21.63 20.67
C ALA A 29 9.75 21.91 20.37
N LYS A 30 9.04 22.82 21.06
CA LYS A 30 7.58 23.05 20.93
C LYS A 30 6.98 23.20 19.50
N THR A 31 7.79 23.53 18.50
CA THR A 31 7.35 23.82 17.12
C THR A 31 7.12 22.60 16.23
N TRP A 32 7.76 21.44 16.49
CA TRP A 32 7.60 20.19 15.71
C TRP A 32 6.25 19.45 15.82
N ARG A 33 5.32 19.91 16.67
CA ARG A 33 4.02 19.31 16.99
C ARG A 33 2.88 20.15 16.41
N ALA A 34 3.20 21.30 15.82
CA ALA A 34 2.25 22.10 15.08
C ALA A 34 2.38 21.77 13.58
N ALA A 35 1.86 20.61 13.20
CA ALA A 35 1.40 20.40 11.83
C ALA A 35 -0.15 20.34 11.82
N PRO A 36 -0.86 21.47 11.94
CA PRO A 36 -2.18 21.61 11.33
C PRO A 36 -1.92 22.00 9.86
N GLU A 37 -2.54 21.52 8.79
CA GLU A 37 -3.93 21.17 8.52
C GLU A 37 -3.94 20.33 7.23
N ASN A 38 -4.20 19.02 7.30
CA ASN A 38 -4.58 18.23 6.11
C ASN A 38 -6.06 17.77 6.17
N ASP A 39 -6.78 18.17 7.21
CA ASP A 39 -8.14 17.71 7.51
C ASP A 39 -9.17 18.26 6.51
N LEU A 40 -8.87 19.36 5.81
CA LEU A 40 -9.79 20.05 4.90
C LEU A 40 -10.06 19.30 3.59
N ASN A 41 -9.16 18.42 3.15
CA ASN A 41 -9.32 17.65 1.90
C ASN A 41 -9.70 16.18 2.14
N LEU A 42 -9.83 15.73 3.40
CA LEU A 42 -10.08 14.33 3.71
C LEU A 42 -11.43 13.87 3.13
N THR A 43 -12.50 14.65 3.29
CA THR A 43 -13.82 14.34 2.72
C THR A 43 -13.79 14.27 1.19
N GLY A 44 -13.11 15.21 0.53
CA GLY A 44 -12.99 15.22 -0.93
C GLY A 44 -12.19 14.02 -1.45
N ASN A 45 -11.06 13.71 -0.81
CA ASN A 45 -10.23 12.56 -1.15
C ASN A 45 -10.97 11.24 -0.91
N LEU A 46 -11.70 11.12 0.20
CA LEU A 46 -12.54 9.95 0.49
C LEU A 46 -13.64 9.78 -0.55
N LEU A 47 -14.30 10.86 -0.98
CA LEU A 47 -15.31 10.80 -2.05
C LEU A 47 -14.71 10.34 -3.38
N ILE A 48 -13.52 10.84 -3.73
CA ILE A 48 -12.79 10.42 -4.94
C ILE A 48 -12.42 8.94 -4.86
N LEU A 49 -11.86 8.49 -3.72
CA LEU A 49 -11.50 7.08 -3.52
C LEU A 49 -12.74 6.18 -3.58
N MET A 50 -13.82 6.53 -2.88
CA MET A 50 -15.08 5.78 -2.94
C MET A 50 -15.66 5.75 -4.36
N GLY A 51 -15.57 6.87 -5.10
CA GLY A 51 -16.00 6.94 -6.49
C GLY A 51 -15.20 6.01 -7.40
N LEU A 52 -13.87 6.03 -7.29
CA LEU A 52 -12.98 5.16 -8.06
C LEU A 52 -13.16 3.69 -7.69
N THR A 53 -13.20 3.35 -6.40
CA THR A 53 -13.46 1.99 -5.93
C THR A 53 -14.84 1.51 -6.38
N GLY A 54 -15.86 2.37 -6.32
CA GLY A 54 -17.21 2.05 -6.79
C GLY A 54 -17.28 1.76 -8.28
N ILE A 55 -16.65 2.59 -9.12
CA ILE A 55 -16.54 2.34 -10.57
C ILE A 55 -15.76 1.05 -10.82
N GLY A 56 -14.64 0.85 -10.13
CA GLY A 56 -13.83 -0.36 -10.22
C GLY A 56 -14.64 -1.61 -9.85
N ALA A 57 -15.44 -1.55 -8.78
CA ALA A 57 -16.32 -2.62 -8.36
C ALA A 57 -17.36 -2.95 -9.45
N ILE A 58 -18.05 -1.94 -9.99
CA ILE A 58 -19.03 -2.15 -11.08
C ILE A 58 -18.36 -2.87 -12.25
N LEU A 59 -17.22 -2.38 -12.72
CA LEU A 59 -16.49 -2.99 -13.83
C LEU A 59 -16.03 -4.41 -13.52
N ARG A 60 -15.59 -4.67 -12.27
CA ARG A 60 -15.11 -5.99 -11.83
C ARG A 60 -16.24 -7.02 -11.78
N PHE A 61 -17.43 -6.63 -11.33
CA PHE A 61 -18.58 -7.54 -11.21
C PHE A 61 -19.41 -7.64 -12.49
N TYR A 62 -19.30 -6.69 -13.41
CA TYR A 62 -20.04 -6.69 -14.67
C TYR A 62 -19.65 -7.90 -15.53
N GLY A 63 -20.60 -8.82 -15.74
CA GLY A 63 -20.39 -10.02 -16.55
C GLY A 63 -19.44 -11.06 -15.93
N LEU A 64 -19.24 -11.04 -14.61
CA LEU A 64 -18.25 -11.89 -13.93
C LEU A 64 -18.34 -13.40 -14.28
N GLY A 65 -19.56 -13.92 -14.48
CA GLY A 65 -19.81 -15.32 -14.81
C GLY A 65 -20.03 -15.63 -16.30
N THR A 66 -19.82 -14.68 -17.22
CA THR A 66 -20.21 -14.89 -18.64
C THR A 66 -19.16 -15.64 -19.46
N ASN A 67 -17.89 -15.55 -19.08
CA ASN A 67 -16.80 -16.21 -19.76
C ASN A 67 -16.58 -17.62 -19.21
N SER A 68 -16.27 -18.58 -20.08
CA SER A 68 -15.79 -19.91 -19.67
C SER A 68 -14.55 -19.83 -18.78
N LEU A 69 -14.29 -20.89 -18.02
CA LEU A 69 -13.13 -20.96 -17.14
C LEU A 69 -11.81 -20.92 -17.92
N TRP A 70 -10.86 -20.16 -17.38
CA TRP A 70 -9.47 -20.20 -17.81
C TRP A 70 -8.79 -21.46 -17.27
N LEU A 71 -7.61 -21.80 -17.80
CA LEU A 71 -6.92 -23.05 -17.44
C LEU A 71 -6.55 -23.11 -15.95
N ASP A 72 -6.09 -21.99 -15.39
CA ASP A 72 -5.73 -21.83 -13.99
C ASP A 72 -6.96 -21.81 -13.07
N GLU A 73 -8.07 -21.20 -13.50
CA GLU A 73 -9.36 -21.27 -12.80
C GLU A 73 -9.91 -22.70 -12.76
N ALA A 74 -9.85 -23.42 -13.88
CA ALA A 74 -10.25 -24.82 -13.95
C ALA A 74 -9.37 -25.71 -13.07
N SER A 75 -8.07 -25.43 -13.02
CA SER A 75 -7.13 -26.14 -12.12
C SER A 75 -7.46 -25.86 -10.64
N THR A 76 -7.73 -24.59 -10.31
CA THR A 76 -8.17 -24.18 -8.97
C THR A 76 -9.45 -24.89 -8.56
N LEU A 77 -10.44 -24.92 -9.46
CA LEU A 77 -11.71 -25.63 -9.23
C LEU A 77 -11.48 -27.13 -9.02
N ALA A 78 -10.56 -27.76 -9.75
CA ALA A 78 -10.23 -29.17 -9.59
C ALA A 78 -9.67 -29.47 -8.18
N PHE A 79 -8.79 -28.63 -7.65
CA PHE A 79 -8.32 -28.75 -6.27
C PHE A 79 -9.41 -28.43 -5.25
N ALA A 80 -10.16 -27.35 -5.45
CA ALA A 80 -11.24 -26.94 -4.58
C ALA A 80 -12.35 -27.99 -4.46
N ARG A 81 -12.55 -28.86 -5.45
CA ARG A 81 -13.51 -29.98 -5.37
C ARG A 81 -13.04 -31.16 -4.50
N GLN A 82 -11.76 -31.23 -4.16
CA GLN A 82 -11.26 -32.26 -3.23
C GLN A 82 -11.74 -31.95 -1.81
N SER A 83 -11.65 -32.93 -0.91
CA SER A 83 -11.88 -32.68 0.52
C SER A 83 -10.81 -31.75 1.09
N LEU A 84 -11.08 -31.09 2.22
CA LEU A 84 -10.09 -30.23 2.90
C LEU A 84 -8.77 -30.96 3.15
N ILE A 85 -8.84 -32.24 3.53
CA ILE A 85 -7.66 -33.08 3.72
C ILE A 85 -7.00 -33.46 2.39
N GLY A 86 -7.78 -33.72 1.33
CA GLY A 86 -7.24 -33.99 -0.01
C GLY A 86 -6.48 -32.79 -0.59
N ILE A 87 -6.99 -31.57 -0.37
CA ILE A 87 -6.29 -30.32 -0.73
C ILE A 87 -4.94 -30.26 0.00
N TRP A 88 -4.93 -30.52 1.32
CA TRP A 88 -3.71 -30.54 2.11
C TRP A 88 -2.70 -31.58 1.60
N GLU A 89 -3.16 -32.81 1.36
CA GLU A 89 -2.33 -33.90 0.82
C GLU A 89 -1.76 -33.54 -0.56
N SER A 90 -2.55 -32.92 -1.42
CA SER A 90 -2.11 -32.44 -2.73
C SER A 90 -1.01 -31.37 -2.62
N THR A 91 -1.17 -30.39 -1.72
CA THR A 91 -0.14 -29.38 -1.43
C THR A 91 1.15 -30.02 -0.91
N VAL A 92 1.06 -30.93 0.06
CA VAL A 92 2.24 -31.63 0.58
C VAL A 92 2.87 -32.55 -0.48
N GLY A 93 2.05 -33.07 -1.40
CA GLY A 93 2.45 -33.92 -2.52
C GLY A 93 3.16 -33.20 -3.67
N GLY A 94 3.31 -31.87 -3.61
CA GLY A 94 4.08 -31.10 -4.59
C GLY A 94 3.25 -30.12 -5.44
N GLU A 95 1.98 -29.89 -5.13
CA GLU A 95 1.25 -28.76 -5.69
C GLU A 95 1.93 -27.44 -5.26
N PHE A 96 2.17 -26.55 -6.24
CA PHE A 96 3.00 -25.37 -6.04
C PHE A 96 2.31 -24.29 -5.18
N ASN A 97 0.99 -24.16 -5.31
CA ASN A 97 0.25 -23.12 -4.62
C ASN A 97 -0.12 -23.53 -3.19
N PRO A 98 0.02 -22.61 -2.19
CA PRO A 98 -0.44 -22.87 -0.83
C PRO A 98 -1.94 -23.19 -0.77
N PRO A 99 -2.38 -24.00 0.22
CA PRO A 99 -3.72 -24.59 0.23
C PRO A 99 -4.83 -23.60 0.59
N LEU A 100 -4.46 -22.44 1.16
CA LEU A 100 -5.43 -21.49 1.72
C LEU A 100 -6.49 -21.07 0.70
N PHE A 101 -6.05 -20.73 -0.52
CA PHE A 101 -6.98 -20.27 -1.55
C PHE A 101 -7.93 -21.40 -1.99
N TYR A 102 -7.41 -22.62 -2.16
CA TYR A 102 -8.23 -23.78 -2.50
C TYR A 102 -9.24 -24.14 -1.39
N TRP A 103 -8.91 -23.97 -0.11
CA TRP A 103 -9.86 -24.16 0.98
C TRP A 103 -10.96 -23.11 1.01
N LEU A 104 -10.64 -21.85 0.70
CA LEU A 104 -11.64 -20.80 0.59
C LEU A 104 -12.59 -21.09 -0.57
N GLU A 105 -12.05 -21.44 -1.74
CA GLU A 105 -12.86 -21.83 -2.90
C GLU A 105 -13.67 -23.11 -2.64
N HIS A 106 -13.13 -24.09 -1.91
CA HIS A 106 -13.89 -25.26 -1.48
C HIS A 106 -15.14 -24.87 -0.67
N GLY A 107 -15.01 -23.88 0.22
CA GLY A 107 -16.14 -23.31 0.94
C GLY A 107 -17.12 -22.58 0.03
N MET A 108 -16.64 -21.89 -1.00
CA MET A 108 -17.48 -21.19 -1.97
C MET A 108 -18.36 -22.16 -2.77
N LEU A 109 -17.89 -23.38 -3.04
CA LEU A 109 -18.67 -24.40 -3.75
C LEU A 109 -19.99 -24.78 -3.05
N LEU A 110 -20.14 -24.45 -1.76
CA LEU A 110 -21.43 -24.58 -1.04
C LEU A 110 -22.54 -23.69 -1.63
N PHE A 111 -22.17 -22.59 -2.29
CA PHE A 111 -23.10 -21.67 -2.97
C PHE A 111 -23.39 -22.08 -4.42
N GLY A 112 -22.74 -23.13 -4.91
CA GLY A 112 -22.93 -23.68 -6.25
C GLY A 112 -21.63 -23.85 -7.02
N ASP A 113 -21.71 -24.60 -8.12
CA ASP A 113 -20.57 -24.89 -9.01
C ASP A 113 -20.78 -24.12 -10.32
N SER A 114 -20.43 -22.83 -10.30
CA SER A 114 -20.56 -21.92 -11.45
C SER A 114 -19.37 -20.96 -11.52
N GLU A 115 -19.13 -20.40 -12.70
CA GLU A 115 -18.03 -19.45 -12.92
C GLU A 115 -18.20 -18.19 -12.06
N PHE A 116 -19.45 -17.79 -11.81
CA PHE A 116 -19.74 -16.66 -10.94
C PHE A 116 -19.28 -16.91 -9.51
N VAL A 117 -19.59 -18.08 -8.94
CA VAL A 117 -19.25 -18.43 -7.55
C VAL A 117 -17.74 -18.48 -7.36
N LEU A 118 -17.03 -19.14 -8.29
CA LEU A 118 -15.56 -19.26 -8.26
C LEU A 118 -14.86 -17.89 -8.34
N ARG A 119 -15.43 -16.94 -9.08
CA ARG A 119 -14.84 -15.61 -9.27
C ARG A 119 -15.29 -14.58 -8.23
N LEU A 120 -16.34 -14.87 -7.46
CA LEU A 120 -16.93 -13.93 -6.51
C LEU A 120 -15.93 -13.55 -5.41
N LEU A 121 -15.25 -14.53 -4.83
CA LEU A 121 -14.28 -14.30 -3.76
C LEU A 121 -13.08 -13.45 -4.22
N PRO A 122 -12.35 -13.79 -5.30
CA PRO A 122 -11.25 -12.96 -5.78
C PRO A 122 -11.72 -11.61 -6.37
N ALA A 123 -12.96 -11.52 -6.88
CA ALA A 123 -13.54 -10.25 -7.29
C ALA A 123 -13.79 -9.32 -6.09
N LEU A 124 -14.33 -9.85 -4.99
CA LEU A 124 -14.60 -9.09 -3.78
C LEU A 124 -13.31 -8.61 -3.12
N LEU A 125 -12.34 -9.51 -2.93
CA LEU A 125 -11.05 -9.15 -2.33
C LEU A 125 -10.23 -8.21 -3.22
N GLY A 126 -10.40 -8.26 -4.54
CA GLY A 126 -9.74 -7.34 -5.46
C GLY A 126 -10.34 -5.93 -5.48
N VAL A 127 -11.52 -5.73 -4.90
CA VAL A 127 -12.18 -4.41 -4.76
C VAL A 127 -11.83 -3.73 -3.44
N LEU A 128 -11.55 -4.53 -2.40
CA LEU A 128 -11.18 -4.06 -1.06
C LEU A 128 -9.74 -3.53 -1.03
#